data_AF-A0A8T7E4M9-F1
#
_entry.id   AF-A0A8T7E4M9-F1
#
_cell.length_a   1.000
_cell.length_b   1.000
_cell.length_c   1.000
_cell.angle_alpha   90.00
_cell.angle_beta   90.00
_cell.angle_gamma   90.00
#
_symmetry.space_group_name_H-M   'P 1'
#
loop_
_entity.id
_entity.type
_entity.pdbx_description
1 polymer ?
#
loop_
_entity_poly.entity_id
_entity_poly.type
_entity_poly.pdbx_seq_one_letter_code
_entity_poly.pdbx_strand_id
1 'polypeptide(L)'
;MADKLVLLLCGGLLLSRVAGAAPPHIMSADALDAFPSPPADATIAYGADPLQFGELRLPPGDGPFPAIVLIHGGCWLAKYDLSYIRKLAAAFTAAGIATWTVEYRRVGDPGGGWPGTYEDIAASGDHLRSLAGQY
;
A
#
# COMPACT_ATOMS: atom_id res chain seq x y z
N MET A 1 -59.31 10.90 -25.96
CA MET A 1 -58.24 11.13 -24.99
C MET A 1 -57.72 9.75 -24.62
N ALA A 2 -56.83 9.12 -25.38
CA ALA A 2 -55.38 9.42 -25.53
C ALA A 2 -54.74 9.48 -24.12
N ASP A 3 -53.87 8.55 -23.71
CA ASP A 3 -52.58 8.27 -24.36
C ASP A 3 -52.11 6.81 -24.17
N LYS A 4 -51.59 6.22 -25.27
CA LYS A 4 -50.79 4.99 -25.24
C LYS A 4 -49.32 5.39 -25.31
N LEU A 5 -48.57 5.13 -24.24
CA LEU A 5 -47.13 5.32 -24.19
C LEU A 5 -46.45 4.23 -25.02
N VAL A 6 -45.86 4.60 -26.16
CA VAL A 6 -45.01 3.72 -26.98
C VAL A 6 -43.57 3.89 -26.49
N LEU A 7 -43.01 2.84 -25.87
CA LEU A 7 -41.59 2.78 -25.50
C LEU A 7 -40.79 2.28 -26.70
N LEU A 8 -40.00 3.16 -27.32
CA LEU A 8 -39.10 2.82 -28.42
C LEU A 8 -37.77 2.31 -27.86
N LEU A 9 -37.54 1.00 -27.88
CA LEU A 9 -36.23 0.39 -27.58
C LEU A 9 -35.36 0.43 -28.84
N CYS A 10 -34.52 1.45 -28.98
CA CYS A 10 -33.46 1.47 -29.98
C CYS A 10 -32.33 0.51 -29.55
N GLY A 11 -32.33 -0.69 -30.13
CA GLY A 11 -31.22 -1.63 -30.03
C GLY A 11 -30.00 -1.13 -30.79
N GLY A 12 -29.17 -0.32 -30.14
CA GLY A 12 -27.84 0.03 -30.63
C GLY A 12 -26.86 -1.09 -30.30
N LEU A 13 -26.45 -1.86 -31.31
CA LEU A 13 -25.34 -2.81 -31.19
C LEU A 13 -24.05 -2.01 -30.98
N LEU A 14 -23.68 -1.77 -29.71
CA LEU A 14 -22.38 -1.22 -29.34
C LEU A 14 -21.31 -2.25 -29.68
N LEU A 15 -20.66 -2.09 -30.83
CA LEU A 15 -19.37 -2.72 -31.09
C LEU A 15 -18.36 -2.12 -30.10
N SER A 16 -18.24 -2.73 -28.92
CA SER A 16 -17.15 -2.46 -28.00
C SER A 16 -15.85 -2.80 -28.73
N ARG A 17 -15.12 -1.77 -29.17
CA ARG A 17 -13.72 -1.95 -29.57
C ARG A 17 -13.00 -2.52 -28.37
N VAL A 18 -12.59 -3.78 -28.46
CA VAL A 18 -11.51 -4.30 -27.60
C VAL A 18 -10.29 -3.49 -27.98
N ALA A 19 -9.94 -2.51 -27.15
CA ALA A 19 -8.67 -1.83 -27.27
C ALA A 19 -7.59 -2.93 -27.15
N GLY A 20 -6.82 -3.14 -28.21
CA GLY A 20 -5.65 -4.02 -28.14
C GLY A 20 -4.75 -3.51 -27.03
N ALA A 21 -4.39 -4.37 -26.09
CA ALA A 21 -3.46 -3.99 -25.02
C ALA A 21 -2.18 -3.45 -25.65
N ALA A 22 -1.72 -2.29 -25.20
CA ALA A 22 -0.41 -1.77 -25.59
C ALA A 22 0.66 -2.82 -25.28
N PRO A 23 1.73 -2.93 -26.09
CA PRO A 23 2.80 -3.86 -25.81
C PRO A 23 3.33 -3.62 -24.39
N PRO A 24 3.67 -4.68 -23.64
CA PRO A 24 4.13 -4.54 -22.26
C PRO A 24 5.37 -3.65 -22.25
N HIS A 25 5.27 -2.52 -21.54
CA HIS A 25 6.37 -1.58 -21.34
C HIS A 25 6.94 -1.80 -19.93
N ILE A 26 8.26 -1.91 -19.82
CA ILE A 26 8.93 -2.03 -18.52
C ILE A 26 8.81 -0.71 -17.79
N MET A 27 8.30 -0.73 -16.55
CA MET A 27 8.27 0.45 -15.71
C MET A 27 9.69 0.91 -15.38
N SER A 28 10.03 2.15 -15.73
CA SER A 28 11.29 2.78 -15.34
C SER A 28 11.19 3.37 -13.93
N ALA A 29 12.33 3.69 -13.32
CA ALA A 29 12.37 4.40 -12.03
C ALA A 29 11.68 5.78 -12.13
N ASP A 30 11.98 6.56 -13.19
CA ASP A 30 11.35 7.87 -13.42
C ASP A 30 9.83 7.77 -13.55
N ALA A 31 9.33 6.71 -14.21
CA ALA A 31 7.90 6.47 -14.32
C ALA A 31 7.25 6.15 -12.97
N LEU A 32 7.97 5.44 -12.08
CA LEU A 32 7.51 5.17 -10.72
C LEU A 32 7.46 6.45 -9.86
N ASP A 33 8.38 7.38 -10.07
CA ASP A 33 8.40 8.64 -9.31
C ASP A 33 7.21 9.55 -9.61
N ALA A 34 6.58 9.41 -10.78
CA ALA A 34 5.36 10.11 -11.12
C ALA A 34 4.12 9.63 -10.34
N PHE A 35 4.17 8.47 -9.67
CA PHE A 35 3.03 7.97 -8.90
C PHE A 35 2.83 8.79 -7.60
N PRO A 36 1.57 9.05 -7.21
CA PRO A 36 1.26 9.71 -5.95
C PRO A 36 1.86 8.96 -4.74
N SER A 37 2.40 9.71 -3.80
CA SER A 37 2.90 9.21 -2.51
C SER A 37 2.21 9.94 -1.35
N PRO A 38 0.91 9.73 -1.13
CA PRO A 38 0.20 10.38 -0.03
C PRO A 38 0.81 9.97 1.33
N PRO A 39 0.69 10.84 2.36
CA PRO A 39 1.06 10.49 3.72
C PRO A 39 0.27 9.28 4.21
N ALA A 40 0.78 8.61 5.24
CA ALA A 40 0.04 7.57 5.93
C ALA A 40 -1.08 8.17 6.78
N ASP A 41 -2.09 7.37 7.13
CA ASP A 41 -3.16 7.78 8.02
C ASP A 41 -2.67 7.86 9.47
N ALA A 42 -1.75 6.96 9.84
CA ALA A 42 -1.07 6.97 11.11
C ALA A 42 0.38 6.48 10.99
N THR A 43 1.24 7.02 11.85
CA THR A 43 2.60 6.50 12.10
C THR A 43 2.65 6.02 13.54
N ILE A 44 2.86 4.72 13.73
CA ILE A 44 2.68 4.06 15.02
C ILE A 44 3.98 3.38 15.42
N ALA A 45 4.50 3.73 16.60
CA ALA A 45 5.67 3.07 17.17
C ALA A 45 5.30 1.67 17.66
N TYR A 46 6.09 0.66 17.25
CA TYR A 46 6.00 -0.71 17.78
C TYR A 46 7.12 -1.03 18.78
N GLY A 47 8.09 -0.13 18.94
CA GLY A 47 9.21 -0.27 19.85
C GLY A 47 9.69 1.09 20.39
N ALA A 48 10.76 1.06 21.18
CA ALA A 48 11.29 2.25 21.85
C ALA A 48 12.27 3.06 20.98
N ASP A 49 12.89 2.41 19.99
CA ASP A 49 13.81 3.08 19.08
C ASP A 49 13.04 3.95 18.07
N PRO A 50 13.54 5.15 17.68
CA PRO A 50 12.88 6.00 16.69
C PRO A 50 12.69 5.35 15.31
N LEU A 51 13.44 4.30 14.98
CA LEU A 51 13.29 3.53 13.74
C LEU A 51 12.29 2.38 13.89
N GLN A 52 11.78 2.11 15.08
CA GLN A 52 10.80 1.04 15.34
C GLN A 52 9.36 1.55 15.20
N PHE A 53 8.96 1.90 13.98
CA PHE A 53 7.60 2.33 13.68
C PHE A 53 7.06 1.73 12.38
N GLY A 54 5.74 1.74 12.21
CA GLY A 54 5.09 1.46 10.94
C GLY A 54 4.11 2.55 10.54
N GLU A 55 3.95 2.72 9.24
CA GLU A 55 2.91 3.53 8.63
C GLU A 55 1.68 2.68 8.32
N LEU A 56 0.55 3.04 8.92
CA LEU A 56 -0.74 2.42 8.65
C LEU A 56 -1.52 3.24 7.62
N ARG A 57 -2.08 2.55 6.62
CA ARG A 57 -3.09 3.10 5.71
C ARG A 57 -4.30 2.18 5.67
N LEU A 58 -5.49 2.76 5.72
CA LEU A 58 -6.76 2.04 5.69
C LEU A 58 -7.53 2.37 4.40
N PRO A 59 -8.14 1.37 3.74
CA PRO A 59 -9.12 1.63 2.70
C PRO A 59 -10.34 2.37 3.29
N PRO A 60 -11.14 3.06 2.46
CA PRO A 60 -12.41 3.62 2.91
C PRO A 60 -13.39 2.51 3.33
N GLY A 61 -14.18 2.77 4.38
CA GLY A 61 -15.19 1.86 4.93
C GLY A 61 -14.91 1.42 6.36
N ASP A 62 -15.76 0.55 6.89
CA ASP A 62 -15.70 0.14 8.31
C ASP A 62 -14.91 -1.17 8.54
N GLY A 63 -14.29 -1.73 7.50
CA GLY A 63 -13.57 -3.00 7.56
C GLY A 63 -14.48 -4.23 7.81
N PRO A 64 -13.91 -5.38 8.23
CA PRO A 64 -12.47 -5.64 8.33
C PRO A 64 -11.82 -5.68 6.94
N PHE A 65 -10.55 -5.27 6.87
CA PHE A 65 -9.78 -5.29 5.63
C PHE A 65 -8.78 -6.45 5.62
N PRO A 66 -8.48 -7.05 4.44
CA PRO A 66 -7.23 -7.79 4.30
C PRO A 66 -6.06 -6.84 4.55
N ALA A 67 -5.01 -7.34 5.20
CA ALA A 67 -3.83 -6.54 5.53
C ALA A 67 -2.56 -7.11 4.87
N ILE A 68 -1.67 -6.22 4.42
CA ILE A 68 -0.33 -6.56 3.94
C ILE A 68 0.71 -5.83 4.80
N VAL A 69 1.74 -6.58 5.23
CA VAL A 69 2.96 -6.01 5.80
C VAL A 69 3.95 -5.75 4.66
N LEU A 70 4.35 -4.50 4.50
CA LEU A 70 5.34 -4.08 3.51
C LEU A 70 6.67 -3.79 4.22
N ILE A 71 7.69 -4.56 3.85
CA ILE A 71 9.06 -4.41 4.33
C ILE A 71 9.87 -3.84 3.17
N HIS A 72 10.49 -2.68 3.36
CA HIS A 72 11.31 -2.10 2.31
C HIS A 72 12.63 -2.86 2.14
N GLY A 73 13.34 -2.56 1.06
CA GLY A 73 14.64 -3.13 0.71
C GLY A 73 15.76 -2.10 0.90
N GLY A 74 16.69 -2.08 -0.06
CA GLY A 74 17.88 -1.19 0.00
C GLY A 74 19.11 -1.88 0.57
N CYS A 75 19.27 -3.18 0.30
CA CYS A 75 20.39 -4.00 0.80
C CYS A 75 20.55 -3.96 2.33
N TRP A 76 19.47 -3.68 3.06
CA TRP A 76 19.47 -3.48 4.52
C TRP A 76 20.37 -2.34 4.99
N LEU A 77 20.70 -1.38 4.14
CA LEU A 77 21.57 -0.26 4.50
C LEU A 77 20.74 0.87 5.10
N ALA A 78 21.24 1.49 6.18
CA ALA A 78 20.65 2.68 6.81
C ALA A 78 20.48 3.90 5.88
N LYS A 79 21.05 3.82 4.66
CA LYS A 79 20.91 4.81 3.60
C LYS A 79 19.48 4.88 3.01
N TYR A 80 18.69 3.82 3.13
CA TYR A 80 17.38 3.71 2.49
C TYR A 80 16.29 3.53 3.53
N ASP A 81 15.23 4.34 3.45
CA ASP A 81 14.06 4.29 4.32
C ASP A 81 12.81 3.82 3.58
N LEU A 82 11.68 3.73 4.27
CA LEU A 82 10.42 3.29 3.66
C LEU A 82 9.81 4.27 2.64
N SER A 83 10.37 5.48 2.46
CA SER A 83 9.70 6.55 1.71
C SER A 83 9.41 6.17 0.26
N TYR A 84 10.30 5.41 -0.38
CA TYR A 84 10.16 5.04 -1.77
C TYR A 84 9.09 3.96 -2.02
N ILE A 85 8.71 3.18 -1.00
CA ILE A 85 7.65 2.16 -1.12
C ILE A 85 6.26 2.67 -0.72
N ARG A 86 6.13 3.91 -0.22
CA ARG A 86 4.82 4.52 0.13
C ARG A 86 3.85 4.54 -1.06
N LYS A 87 4.35 4.72 -2.28
CA LYS A 87 3.55 4.70 -3.52
C LYS A 87 2.87 3.34 -3.73
N LEU A 88 3.59 2.25 -3.44
CA LEU A 88 3.05 0.89 -3.50
C LEU A 88 2.02 0.65 -2.39
N ALA A 89 2.29 1.15 -1.17
CA ALA A 89 1.36 1.08 -0.06
C ALA A 89 0.03 1.80 -0.39
N ALA A 90 0.11 2.99 -0.99
CA ALA A 90 -1.06 3.75 -1.44
C ALA A 90 -1.84 2.99 -2.52
N ALA A 91 -1.16 2.36 -3.47
CA ALA A 91 -1.79 1.56 -4.52
C ALA A 91 -2.56 0.35 -3.97
N PHE A 92 -1.98 -0.39 -3.02
CA PHE A 92 -2.68 -1.49 -2.34
C PHE A 92 -3.88 -1.00 -1.51
N THR A 93 -3.72 0.14 -0.83
CA THR A 93 -4.81 0.74 -0.05
C THR A 93 -5.98 1.15 -0.95
N ALA A 94 -5.70 1.77 -2.09
CA ALA A 94 -6.72 2.10 -3.09
C ALA A 94 -7.40 0.85 -3.68
N ALA A 95 -6.73 -0.31 -3.65
CA ALA A 95 -7.28 -1.60 -4.06
C ALA A 95 -8.06 -2.34 -2.95
N GLY A 96 -8.31 -1.70 -1.80
CA GLY A 96 -9.10 -2.29 -0.71
C GLY A 96 -8.30 -3.11 0.31
N ILE A 97 -6.98 -2.93 0.37
CA ILE A 97 -6.09 -3.67 1.27
C ILE A 97 -5.43 -2.70 2.27
N ALA A 98 -5.61 -2.93 3.57
CA ALA A 98 -4.89 -2.17 4.59
C ALA A 98 -3.38 -2.44 4.49
N THR A 99 -2.56 -1.39 4.59
CA THR A 99 -1.10 -1.53 4.49
C THR A 99 -0.42 -1.13 5.78
N TRP A 100 0.47 -1.99 6.25
CA TRP A 100 1.39 -1.76 7.36
C TRP A 100 2.80 -1.71 6.80
N THR A 101 3.30 -0.49 6.56
CA THR A 101 4.61 -0.27 5.94
C THR A 101 5.65 -0.02 7.03
N VAL A 102 6.59 -0.93 7.20
CA VAL A 102 7.44 -1.01 8.39
C VAL A 102 8.77 -0.29 8.17
N GLU A 103 9.16 0.53 9.15
CA GLU A 103 10.52 0.99 9.36
C GLU A 103 11.21 0.14 10.43
N TYR A 104 12.53 0.00 10.35
CA TYR A 104 13.33 -0.82 11.26
C TYR A 104 14.80 -0.40 11.27
N ARG A 105 15.57 -0.80 12.29
CA ARG A 105 17.01 -0.56 12.34
C ARG A 105 17.73 -1.40 11.28
N ARG A 106 18.69 -0.80 10.58
CA ARG A 106 19.39 -1.36 9.42
C ARG A 106 20.90 -1.43 9.65
N VAL A 107 21.63 -2.06 8.73
CA VAL A 107 23.09 -2.05 8.72
C VAL A 107 23.58 -0.60 8.63
N GLY A 108 24.28 -0.16 9.67
CA GLY A 108 24.74 1.21 9.86
C GLY A 108 24.06 1.93 11.04
N ASP A 109 22.88 1.47 11.46
CA ASP A 109 22.19 1.97 12.65
C ASP A 109 22.67 1.21 13.91
N PRO A 110 22.72 1.86 15.09
CA PRO A 110 22.95 1.17 16.35
C PRO A 110 21.92 0.05 16.58
N GLY A 111 22.40 -1.19 16.71
CA GLY A 111 21.54 -2.36 16.90
C GLY A 111 20.86 -2.88 15.63
N GLY A 112 21.14 -2.32 14.45
CA GLY A 112 20.68 -2.89 13.18
C GLY A 112 21.62 -3.96 12.60
N GLY A 113 21.21 -4.59 11.51
CA GLY A 113 21.86 -5.80 10.97
C GLY A 113 21.36 -7.07 11.66
N TRP A 114 21.99 -8.21 11.41
CA TRP A 114 21.60 -9.45 12.08
C TRP A 114 22.08 -9.47 13.54
N PRO A 115 21.25 -9.81 14.55
CA PRO A 115 19.83 -10.20 14.43
C PRO A 115 18.83 -9.02 14.53
N GLY A 116 19.26 -7.82 14.94
CA GLY A 116 18.35 -6.71 15.29
C GLY A 116 17.36 -6.29 14.21
N THR A 117 17.75 -6.23 12.93
CA THR A 117 16.83 -5.98 11.80
C THR A 117 15.73 -7.04 11.71
N TYR A 118 16.08 -8.31 11.91
CA TYR A 118 15.10 -9.40 11.91
C TYR A 118 14.15 -9.29 13.11
N GLU A 119 14.70 -9.00 14.29
CA GLU A 119 13.91 -8.81 15.51
C GLU A 119 12.93 -7.64 15.39
N ASP A 120 13.36 -6.53 14.79
CA ASP A 120 12.50 -5.37 14.55
C ASP A 120 11.34 -5.71 13.60
N ILE A 121 11.62 -6.39 12.48
CA ILE A 121 10.59 -6.82 11.52
C ILE A 121 9.60 -7.80 12.17
N ALA A 122 10.10 -8.76 12.96
CA ALA A 122 9.27 -9.72 13.66
C ALA A 122 8.37 -9.03 14.70
N ALA A 123 8.94 -8.14 15.53
CA ALA A 123 8.20 -7.36 16.51
C ALA A 123 7.12 -6.48 15.86
N SER A 124 7.42 -5.89 14.71
CA SER A 124 6.45 -5.12 13.94
C SER A 124 5.27 -5.96 13.43
N GLY A 125 5.54 -7.15 12.89
CA GLY A 125 4.50 -8.09 12.46
C GLY A 125 3.62 -8.58 13.62
N ASP A 126 4.21 -8.74 14.80
CA ASP A 126 3.49 -9.05 16.03
C ASP A 126 2.61 -7.89 16.49
N HIS A 127 3.14 -6.67 16.42
CA HIS A 127 2.43 -5.46 16.79
C HIS A 127 1.20 -5.20 15.92
N LEU A 128 1.25 -5.48 14.62
CA LEU A 128 0.09 -5.34 13.73
C LEU A 128 -1.13 -6.10 14.23
N ARG A 129 -0.94 -7.28 14.84
CA ARG A 129 -2.04 -8.06 15.40
C ARG A 129 -2.74 -7.35 16.56
N SER A 130 -2.02 -6.49 17.30
CA SER A 130 -2.58 -5.66 18.37
C SER A 130 -3.40 -4.47 17.84
N LEU A 131 -3.17 -4.05 16.59
CA LEU A 131 -3.86 -2.92 15.97
C LEU A 131 -5.26 -3.29 15.43
N ALA A 132 -5.51 -4.57 15.12
CA ALA A 132 -6.75 -5.03 14.48
C ALA A 132 -8.04 -4.77 15.27
N GLY A 133 -7.95 -4.41 16.56
CA GLY A 133 -9.10 -4.00 17.38
C GLY A 133 -9.21 -2.49 17.59
N GLN A 134 -8.26 -1.70 17.08
CA GLN A 134 -8.19 -0.25 17.26
C GLN A 134 -8.50 0.52 15.98
N TYR A 135 -8.32 -0.12 14.82
CA TYR A 135 -8.46 0.40 13.47
C TYR A 135 -9.27 -0.58 12.63
#